data_AF-A0A545STP8-F1
#
_entry.id   AF-A0A545STP8-F1
#
_cell.length_a   1.000
_cell.length_b   1.000
_cell.length_c   1.000
_cell.angle_alpha   90.00
_cell.angle_beta   90.00
_cell.angle_gamma   90.00
#
_symmetry.space_group_name_H-M   'P 1'
#
loop_
_entity.id
_entity.type
_entity.pdbx_description
1 polymer ?
#
loop_
_entity_poly.entity_id
_entity_poly.type
_entity_poly.pdbx_seq_one_letter_code
_entity_poly.pdbx_strand_id
1 'polypeptide(L)'
;MSKYAGAFGEKDNRSAPCPNCGGPRKVDTRYEQLDYWEEGHAAISGHEEYYVFQCRGCETVFFAQSSSCSEDYFHAYDPDTGDEELIWNYRSQFWPQVEDSTPPSWAGFELRRADETLADLLDGIYNCTRNDMPIFAAIGCRTALDRVSELLGVDPSLGFSEKLEALRRNGYISGKQKGMLQILIDAGSAAAHRGWKPERQELSTMIEILEALIRDRFVLGADAKRLEASIPSKQKTSS
;
A
#
# COMPACT_ATOMS: atom_id res chain seq x y z
N MET A 1 -11.17 -34.01 21.03
CA MET A 1 -10.54 -33.50 19.81
C MET A 1 -11.11 -32.12 19.56
N SER A 2 -10.37 -31.07 19.92
CA SER A 2 -10.73 -29.69 19.56
C SER A 2 -10.88 -29.66 18.04
N LYS A 3 -12.02 -29.17 17.54
CA LYS A 3 -12.19 -28.97 16.09
C LYS A 3 -11.22 -27.86 15.71
N TYR A 4 -10.25 -28.19 14.86
CA TYR A 4 -9.34 -27.21 14.28
C TYR A 4 -10.14 -26.03 13.72
N ALA A 5 -9.92 -24.83 14.26
CA ALA A 5 -10.71 -23.64 13.92
C ALA A 5 -10.25 -22.99 12.61
N GLY A 6 -9.09 -23.38 12.08
CA GLY A 6 -8.44 -22.75 10.93
C GLY A 6 -7.70 -21.46 11.32
N ALA A 7 -6.80 -21.01 10.45
CA ALA A 7 -5.93 -19.85 10.67
C ALA A 7 -6.69 -18.52 10.87
N PHE A 8 -7.94 -18.43 10.39
CA PHE A 8 -8.76 -17.21 10.47
C PHE A 8 -9.82 -17.24 11.58
N GLY A 9 -9.74 -18.23 12.47
CA GLY A 9 -10.67 -18.44 13.57
C GLY A 9 -11.96 -19.16 13.17
N GLU A 10 -12.84 -19.33 14.15
CA GLU A 10 -14.09 -20.09 13.98
C GLU A 10 -14.96 -19.54 12.86
N LYS A 11 -15.62 -20.45 12.13
CA LYS A 11 -16.41 -20.17 10.93
C LYS A 11 -17.41 -19.03 11.08
N ASP A 12 -18.04 -18.90 12.25
CA ASP A 12 -19.07 -17.89 12.52
C ASP A 12 -18.50 -16.52 12.96
N ASN A 13 -17.18 -16.43 13.19
CA ASN A 13 -16.54 -15.25 13.75
C ASN A 13 -15.21 -14.85 13.07
N ARG A 14 -14.99 -15.27 11.83
CA ARG A 14 -13.74 -15.02 11.10
C ARG A 14 -13.45 -13.54 10.89
N SER A 15 -12.17 -13.23 10.91
CA SER A 15 -11.63 -11.92 10.55
C SER A 15 -10.48 -12.09 9.58
N ALA A 16 -10.51 -11.35 8.49
CA ALA A 16 -9.44 -11.31 7.51
C ALA A 16 -9.21 -9.86 7.05
N PRO A 17 -7.96 -9.49 6.71
CA PRO A 17 -7.68 -8.19 6.14
C PRO A 17 -8.39 -8.08 4.79
N CYS A 18 -9.25 -7.07 4.64
CA CYS A 18 -9.99 -6.83 3.41
C CYS A 18 -9.15 -5.99 2.43
N PRO A 19 -8.92 -6.46 1.19
CA PRO A 19 -8.06 -5.76 0.22
C PRO A 19 -8.58 -4.40 -0.22
N ASN A 20 -9.89 -4.15 -0.06
CA ASN A 20 -10.50 -2.87 -0.38
C ASN A 20 -10.57 -1.94 0.84
N CYS A 21 -10.69 -2.48 2.06
CA CYS A 21 -10.77 -1.65 3.28
C CYS A 21 -9.43 -1.36 3.93
N GLY A 22 -8.34 -2.04 3.52
CA GLY A 22 -6.99 -1.85 4.05
C GLY A 22 -6.81 -2.31 5.50
N GLY A 23 -7.53 -3.34 5.94
CA GLY A 23 -7.38 -3.82 7.32
C GLY A 23 -8.35 -4.93 7.72
N PRO A 24 -8.21 -5.48 8.94
CA PRO A 24 -9.02 -6.61 9.41
C PRO A 24 -10.50 -6.25 9.42
N ARG A 25 -11.32 -7.10 8.81
CA ARG A 25 -12.78 -6.99 8.77
C ARG A 25 -13.40 -8.35 9.06
N LYS A 26 -14.62 -8.32 9.61
CA LYS A 26 -15.45 -9.51 9.67
C LYS A 26 -15.81 -9.96 8.25
N VAL A 27 -15.70 -11.26 8.02
CA VAL A 27 -15.91 -11.86 6.71
C VAL A 27 -16.89 -13.02 6.77
N ASP A 28 -17.69 -13.15 5.72
CA ASP A 28 -18.47 -14.35 5.45
C ASP A 28 -17.62 -15.32 4.61
N THR A 29 -17.64 -16.60 4.95
CA THR A 29 -16.93 -17.63 4.17
C THR A 29 -17.82 -18.10 3.03
N ARG A 30 -17.40 -17.85 1.78
CA ARG A 30 -18.08 -18.29 0.55
C ARG A 30 -17.56 -19.63 0.05
N TYR A 31 -16.27 -19.89 0.25
CA TYR A 31 -15.62 -21.17 -0.02
C TYR A 31 -14.57 -21.47 1.05
N GLU A 32 -14.38 -22.75 1.33
CA GLU A 32 -13.42 -23.27 2.29
C GLU A 32 -12.94 -24.65 1.84
N GLN A 33 -11.63 -24.84 1.84
CA GLN A 33 -10.98 -26.14 1.72
C GLN A 33 -9.82 -26.19 2.71
N LEU A 34 -9.76 -27.26 3.50
CA LEU A 34 -8.74 -27.50 4.50
C LEU A 34 -8.07 -28.82 4.17
N ASP A 35 -6.83 -28.75 3.73
CA ASP A 35 -6.02 -29.89 3.39
C ASP A 35 -5.04 -30.15 4.53
N TYR A 36 -4.89 -31.44 4.87
CA TYR A 36 -3.95 -31.92 5.86
C TYR A 36 -2.91 -32.78 5.16
N TRP A 37 -1.64 -32.60 5.52
CA TRP A 37 -0.54 -33.38 4.97
C TRP A 37 0.37 -33.89 6.08
N GLU A 38 1.01 -35.02 5.82
CA GLU A 38 2.02 -35.64 6.68
C GLU A 38 3.21 -36.07 5.82
N GLU A 39 4.42 -35.71 6.25
CA GLU A 39 5.66 -36.16 5.65
C GLU A 39 6.23 -37.34 6.43
N GLY A 40 6.00 -38.55 5.90
CA GLY A 40 6.29 -39.81 6.60
C GLY A 40 7.77 -40.06 6.95
N HIS A 41 8.71 -39.35 6.33
CA HIS A 41 10.14 -39.46 6.63
C HIS A 41 10.60 -38.53 7.77
N ALA A 42 9.95 -37.36 7.91
CA ALA A 42 10.34 -36.33 8.87
C ALA A 42 9.42 -36.27 10.10
N ALA A 43 8.30 -37.01 10.11
CA ALA A 43 7.24 -36.92 11.13
C ALA A 43 6.69 -35.49 11.32
N ILE A 44 6.79 -34.68 10.26
CA ILE A 44 6.20 -33.35 10.19
C ILE A 44 4.81 -33.48 9.59
N SER A 45 3.85 -32.78 10.16
CA SER A 45 2.50 -32.65 9.62
C SER A 45 2.15 -31.19 9.43
N GLY A 46 1.13 -30.89 8.63
CA GLY A 46 0.72 -29.50 8.44
C GLY A 46 -0.63 -29.35 7.80
N HIS A 47 -1.04 -28.09 7.71
CA HIS A 47 -2.29 -27.66 7.12
C HIS A 47 -2.03 -26.71 5.97
N GLU A 48 -2.74 -26.93 4.87
CA GLU A 48 -2.95 -25.93 3.83
C GLU A 48 -4.43 -25.56 3.79
N GLU A 49 -4.71 -24.26 3.88
CA GLU A 49 -6.07 -23.76 3.97
C GLU A 49 -6.34 -22.79 2.84
N TYR A 50 -7.51 -22.93 2.23
CA TYR A 50 -7.94 -22.13 1.08
C TYR A 50 -9.34 -21.58 1.34
N TYR A 51 -9.51 -20.27 1.19
CA TYR A 51 -10.76 -19.58 1.46
C TYR A 51 -11.13 -18.59 0.36
N VAL A 52 -12.43 -18.47 0.10
CA VAL A 52 -13.00 -17.29 -0.54
C VAL A 52 -13.86 -16.57 0.49
N PHE A 53 -13.46 -15.36 0.84
CA PHE A 53 -14.14 -14.51 1.82
C PHE A 53 -14.95 -13.42 1.14
N GLN A 54 -16.03 -12.99 1.79
CA GLN A 54 -16.72 -11.75 1.47
C GLN A 54 -16.69 -10.81 2.67
N CYS A 55 -16.20 -9.59 2.48
CA CYS A 55 -16.15 -8.56 3.51
C CYS A 55 -17.56 -8.11 3.92
N ARG A 56 -17.88 -8.14 5.21
CA ARG A 56 -19.18 -7.65 5.74
C ARG A 56 -19.32 -6.13 5.74
N GLY A 57 -18.25 -5.39 5.42
CA GLY A 57 -18.24 -3.92 5.41
C GLY A 57 -18.40 -3.30 4.01
N CYS A 58 -17.70 -3.82 3.00
CA CYS A 58 -17.71 -3.29 1.63
C CYS A 58 -18.08 -4.33 0.57
N GLU A 59 -18.53 -5.51 1.01
CA GLU A 59 -19.01 -6.61 0.15
C GLU A 59 -17.97 -7.20 -0.83
N THR A 60 -16.71 -6.74 -0.78
CA THR A 60 -15.62 -7.27 -1.61
C THR A 60 -15.39 -8.75 -1.36
N VAL A 61 -15.35 -9.53 -2.45
CA VAL A 61 -15.02 -10.97 -2.43
C VAL A 61 -13.53 -11.13 -2.76
N PHE A 62 -12.80 -11.91 -1.96
CA PHE A 62 -11.35 -12.09 -2.12
C PHE A 62 -10.89 -13.47 -1.67
N PHE A 63 -9.73 -13.89 -2.16
CA PHE A 63 -9.14 -15.19 -1.85
C PHE A 63 -8.11 -15.06 -0.73
N ALA A 64 -8.05 -16.06 0.15
CA ALA A 64 -7.05 -16.18 1.19
C ALA A 64 -6.50 -17.60 1.24
N GLN A 65 -5.19 -17.72 1.43
CA GLN A 65 -4.50 -18.99 1.66
C GLN A 65 -3.76 -18.91 2.99
N SER A 66 -3.72 -19.99 3.74
CA SER A 66 -2.87 -20.12 4.93
C SER A 66 -2.12 -21.44 4.92
N SER A 67 -0.90 -21.43 5.45
CA SER A 67 -0.09 -22.63 5.63
C SER A 67 0.58 -22.64 7.00
N SER A 68 0.59 -23.80 7.65
CA SER A 68 1.38 -24.06 8.86
C SER A 68 1.82 -25.52 8.90
N CYS A 69 2.89 -25.81 9.63
CA CYS A 69 3.29 -27.17 9.98
C CYS A 69 3.40 -27.35 11.50
N SER A 70 3.58 -28.60 11.93
CA SER A 70 3.68 -29.01 13.34
C SER A 70 4.85 -28.40 14.09
N GLU A 71 5.81 -27.79 13.39
CA GLU A 71 6.97 -27.09 13.97
C GLU A 71 6.78 -25.56 13.98
N ASP A 72 5.73 -25.04 13.35
CA ASP A 72 5.48 -23.59 13.26
C ASP A 72 4.73 -23.09 14.51
N TYR A 73 5.41 -23.01 15.65
CA TYR A 73 4.85 -22.42 16.87
C TYR A 73 5.92 -21.69 17.69
N PHE A 74 5.47 -20.81 18.57
CA PHE A 74 6.30 -20.16 19.58
C PHE A 74 5.74 -20.42 20.98
N HIS A 75 6.64 -20.47 21.96
CA HIS A 75 6.28 -20.58 23.36
C HIS A 75 5.94 -19.19 23.90
N ALA A 76 4.71 -19.01 24.34
CA ALA A 76 4.26 -17.89 25.13
C ALA A 76 3.98 -18.34 26.55
N TYR A 77 3.94 -17.38 27.47
CA TYR A 77 3.61 -17.64 28.87
C TYR A 77 2.45 -16.73 29.25
N ASP A 78 1.40 -17.31 29.84
CA ASP A 78 0.31 -16.53 30.41
C ASP A 78 0.90 -15.62 31.52
N PRO A 79 0.74 -14.29 31.42
CA PRO A 79 1.35 -13.36 32.36
C PRO A 79 0.74 -13.43 33.77
N ASP A 80 -0.46 -13.98 33.93
CA ASP A 80 -1.19 -14.08 35.18
C ASP A 80 -1.00 -15.46 35.85
N THR A 81 -0.95 -16.55 35.08
CA THR A 81 -0.79 -17.92 35.61
C THR A 81 0.62 -18.48 35.50
N GLY A 82 1.43 -17.96 34.57
CA GLY A 82 2.77 -18.47 34.25
C GLY A 82 2.78 -19.78 33.46
N ASP A 83 1.62 -20.25 33.02
CA ASP A 83 1.50 -21.46 32.22
C ASP A 83 2.04 -21.24 30.80
N GLU A 84 2.67 -22.28 30.25
CA GLU A 84 3.19 -22.27 28.89
C GLU A 84 2.06 -22.49 27.89
N GLU A 85 1.93 -21.56 26.93
CA GLU A 85 1.00 -21.64 25.80
C GLU A 85 1.78 -21.75 24.48
N LEU A 86 1.40 -22.72 23.64
CA LEU A 86 1.91 -22.83 22.28
C LEU A 86 1.08 -21.95 21.34
N ILE A 87 1.70 -20.91 20.79
CA ILE A 87 1.09 -20.06 19.77
C ILE A 87 1.53 -20.54 18.40
N TRP A 88 0.59 -21.13 17.66
CA TRP A 88 0.80 -21.55 16.28
C TRP A 88 0.97 -20.36 15.33
N ASN A 89 1.98 -20.44 14.48
CA ASN A 89 2.28 -19.44 13.47
C ASN A 89 1.72 -19.87 12.12
N TYR A 90 0.82 -19.05 11.57
CA TYR A 90 0.19 -19.29 10.29
C TYR A 90 0.71 -18.29 9.26
N ARG A 91 1.33 -18.79 8.18
CA ARG A 91 1.70 -17.93 7.05
C ARG A 91 0.48 -17.74 6.16
N SER A 92 -0.14 -16.57 6.25
CA SER A 92 -1.33 -16.24 5.47
C SER A 92 -1.01 -15.29 4.31
N GLN A 93 -1.65 -15.53 3.17
CA GLN A 93 -1.57 -14.71 1.96
C GLN A 93 -2.98 -14.39 1.46
N PHE A 94 -3.13 -13.24 0.81
CA PHE A 94 -4.42 -12.74 0.36
C PHE A 94 -4.31 -12.25 -1.08
N TRP A 95 -5.39 -12.44 -1.85
CA TRP A 95 -5.46 -11.98 -3.23
C TRP A 95 -6.72 -11.17 -3.50
N PRO A 96 -6.56 -9.92 -3.96
CA PRO A 96 -5.28 -9.19 -4.10
C PRO A 96 -4.60 -8.92 -2.73
N GLN A 97 -3.31 -8.61 -2.71
CA GLN A 97 -2.58 -8.41 -1.44
C GLN A 97 -3.17 -7.21 -0.69
N VAL A 98 -3.24 -7.35 0.64
CA VAL A 98 -3.95 -6.40 1.53
C VAL A 98 -3.01 -5.38 2.18
N GLU A 99 -1.75 -5.32 1.75
CA GLU A 99 -0.79 -4.37 2.33
C GLU A 99 -1.28 -2.92 2.21
N ASP A 100 -0.78 -2.05 3.11
CA ASP A 100 -1.07 -0.62 3.25
C ASP A 100 -0.66 0.24 2.03
N SER A 101 -0.86 -0.28 0.82
CA SER A 101 -0.89 0.47 -0.44
C SER A 101 -2.25 1.14 -0.64
N THR A 102 -2.84 1.62 0.44
CA THR A 102 -4.04 2.44 0.38
C THR A 102 -3.60 3.81 -0.11
N PRO A 103 -4.11 4.32 -1.24
CA PRO A 103 -3.81 5.67 -1.67
C PRO A 103 -4.11 6.62 -0.52
N PRO A 104 -3.26 7.63 -0.31
CA PRO A 104 -3.45 8.54 0.80
C PRO A 104 -4.79 9.25 0.63
N SER A 105 -5.44 9.58 1.74
CA SER A 105 -6.78 10.19 1.75
C SER A 105 -6.88 11.48 0.92
N TRP A 106 -5.77 12.15 0.65
CA TRP A 106 -5.69 13.35 -0.17
C TRP A 106 -5.71 13.06 -1.69
N ALA A 107 -5.38 11.83 -2.14
CA ALA A 107 -5.32 11.43 -3.55
C ALA A 107 -6.71 11.21 -4.19
N GLY A 108 -7.78 11.61 -3.51
CA GLY A 108 -9.16 11.49 -3.99
C GLY A 108 -9.57 12.60 -4.96
N PHE A 109 -10.71 13.24 -4.65
CA PHE A 109 -11.39 14.17 -5.56
C PHE A 109 -10.52 15.34 -6.06
N GLU A 110 -9.71 15.96 -5.19
CA GLU A 110 -8.90 17.13 -5.59
C GLU A 110 -7.83 16.78 -6.62
N LEU A 111 -7.18 15.62 -6.48
CA LEU A 111 -6.19 15.16 -7.46
C LEU A 111 -6.85 14.86 -8.81
N ARG A 112 -7.98 14.13 -8.81
CA ARG A 112 -8.75 13.84 -10.03
C ARG A 112 -9.26 15.11 -10.71
N ARG A 113 -9.62 16.14 -9.93
CA ARG A 113 -10.00 17.46 -10.47
C ARG A 113 -8.81 18.19 -11.09
N ALA A 114 -7.61 18.03 -10.53
CA ALA A 114 -6.40 18.64 -11.06
C ALA A 114 -5.96 17.98 -12.37
N ASP A 115 -5.90 16.65 -12.42
CA ASP A 115 -5.62 15.87 -13.63
C ASP A 115 -6.06 14.40 -13.45
N GLU A 116 -6.97 13.94 -14.30
CA GLU A 116 -7.50 12.57 -14.26
C GLU A 116 -6.43 11.54 -14.58
N THR A 117 -5.57 11.83 -15.56
CA THR A 117 -4.47 10.93 -15.96
C THR A 117 -3.45 10.73 -14.84
N LEU A 118 -3.06 11.80 -14.14
CA LEU A 118 -2.17 11.70 -12.98
C LEU A 118 -2.79 10.88 -11.85
N ALA A 119 -4.10 11.05 -11.59
CA ALA A 119 -4.81 10.24 -10.61
C ALA A 119 -4.83 8.76 -10.99
N ASP A 120 -5.12 8.44 -12.26
CA ASP A 120 -5.14 7.07 -12.75
C ASP A 120 -3.74 6.43 -12.74
N LEU A 121 -2.68 7.21 -13.03
CA LEU A 121 -1.29 6.75 -12.88
C LEU A 121 -0.98 6.40 -11.42
N LEU A 122 -1.40 7.25 -10.48
CA LEU A 122 -1.18 7.01 -9.05
C LEU A 122 -1.94 5.76 -8.57
N ASP A 123 -3.20 5.59 -8.98
CA ASP A 123 -3.98 4.38 -8.71
C ASP A 123 -3.33 3.14 -9.34
N GLY A 124 -2.80 3.28 -10.57
CA GLY A 124 -2.03 2.24 -11.24
C GLY A 124 -0.77 1.82 -10.47
N ILE A 125 -0.04 2.77 -9.88
CA ILE A 125 1.13 2.50 -9.04
C ILE A 125 0.71 1.68 -7.81
N TYR A 126 -0.32 2.11 -7.07
CA TYR A 126 -0.79 1.34 -5.91
C TYR A 126 -1.31 -0.04 -6.30
N ASN A 127 -2.02 -0.16 -7.44
CA ASN A 127 -2.47 -1.45 -7.93
C ASN A 127 -1.29 -2.37 -8.25
N CYS A 128 -0.21 -1.86 -8.85
CA CYS A 128 1.01 -2.64 -9.06
C CYS A 128 1.62 -3.09 -7.73
N THR A 129 1.69 -2.20 -6.73
CA THR A 129 2.21 -2.55 -5.41
C THR A 129 1.35 -3.63 -4.73
N ARG A 130 0.02 -3.52 -4.77
CA ARG A 130 -0.92 -4.52 -4.24
C ARG A 130 -0.88 -5.87 -4.96
N ASN A 131 -0.30 -5.93 -6.14
CA ASN A 131 -0.18 -7.17 -6.92
C ASN A 131 1.26 -7.68 -6.99
N ASP A 132 2.15 -7.21 -6.11
CA ASP A 132 3.58 -7.56 -6.09
C ASP A 132 4.27 -7.39 -7.47
N MET A 133 3.96 -6.26 -8.13
CA MET A 133 4.53 -5.85 -9.42
C MET A 133 5.50 -4.66 -9.27
N PRO A 134 6.59 -4.78 -8.50
CA PRO A 134 7.43 -3.64 -8.11
C PRO A 134 8.16 -2.96 -9.28
N ILE A 135 8.51 -3.71 -10.33
CA ILE A 135 9.12 -3.14 -11.54
C ILE A 135 8.15 -2.18 -12.22
N PHE A 136 6.88 -2.59 -12.37
CA PHE A 136 5.85 -1.75 -13.00
C PHE A 136 5.47 -0.56 -12.13
N ALA A 137 5.39 -0.75 -10.80
CA ALA A 137 5.16 0.36 -9.87
C ALA A 137 6.27 1.42 -9.97
N ALA A 138 7.54 1.01 -10.01
CA ALA A 138 8.68 1.93 -10.17
C ALA A 138 8.69 2.66 -11.51
N ILE A 139 8.33 1.98 -12.61
CA ILE A 139 8.13 2.62 -13.92
C ILE A 139 7.00 3.63 -13.83
N GLY A 140 5.88 3.26 -13.21
CA GLY A 140 4.74 4.13 -12.95
C GLY A 140 5.12 5.39 -12.19
N CYS A 141 5.95 5.30 -11.14
CA CYS A 141 6.43 6.46 -10.39
C CYS A 141 7.16 7.47 -11.28
N ARG A 142 8.03 6.98 -12.18
CA ARG A 142 8.76 7.83 -13.14
C ARG A 142 7.79 8.47 -14.14
N THR A 143 6.81 7.72 -14.65
CA THR A 143 5.79 8.22 -15.57
C THR A 143 4.90 9.27 -14.92
N ALA A 144 4.48 9.07 -13.67
CA ALA A 144 3.70 10.04 -12.91
C ALA A 144 4.49 11.33 -12.66
N LEU A 145 5.78 11.25 -12.33
CA LEU A 145 6.63 12.44 -12.23
C LEU A 145 6.72 13.20 -13.56
N ASP A 146 6.82 12.48 -14.67
CA ASP A 146 6.84 13.09 -16.00
C ASP A 146 5.54 13.88 -16.25
N ARG A 147 4.39 13.26 -15.96
CA ARG A 147 3.07 13.91 -16.04
C ARG A 147 2.97 15.14 -15.14
N VAL A 148 3.47 15.05 -13.90
CA VAL A 148 3.53 16.21 -12.99
C VAL A 148 4.33 17.36 -13.61
N SER A 149 5.46 17.07 -14.26
CA SER A 149 6.28 18.12 -14.88
C SER A 149 5.55 18.83 -16.02
N GLU A 150 4.81 18.09 -16.84
CA GLU A 150 4.00 18.64 -17.94
C GLU A 150 2.89 19.55 -17.42
N LEU A 151 2.18 19.11 -16.37
CA LEU A 151 1.11 19.88 -15.73
C LEU A 151 1.63 21.20 -15.13
N LEU A 152 2.90 21.23 -14.75
CA LEU A 152 3.59 22.43 -14.25
C LEU A 152 4.19 23.29 -15.38
N GLY A 153 3.90 22.96 -16.64
CA GLY A 153 4.29 23.72 -17.83
C GLY A 153 5.73 23.48 -18.29
N VAL A 154 6.34 22.37 -17.89
CA VAL A 154 7.65 21.97 -18.40
C VAL A 154 7.48 21.30 -19.77
N ASP A 155 8.37 21.62 -20.70
CA ASP A 155 8.35 21.05 -22.06
C ASP A 155 8.51 19.51 -22.01
N PRO A 156 7.53 18.75 -22.56
CA PRO A 156 7.55 17.29 -22.55
C PRO A 156 8.76 16.68 -23.29
N SER A 157 9.35 17.40 -24.25
CA SER A 157 10.47 16.93 -25.07
C SER A 157 11.81 16.90 -24.34
N LEU A 158 11.91 17.56 -23.19
CA LEU A 158 13.13 17.63 -22.39
C LEU A 158 13.49 16.29 -21.75
N GLY A 159 14.79 16.06 -21.53
CA GLY A 159 15.25 14.96 -20.71
C GLY A 159 14.92 15.16 -19.23
N PHE A 160 14.85 14.09 -18.44
CA PHE A 160 14.49 14.16 -17.02
C PHE A 160 15.36 15.13 -16.19
N SER A 161 16.68 15.17 -16.44
CA SER A 161 17.58 16.10 -15.74
C SER A 161 17.23 17.57 -16.03
N GLU A 162 16.88 17.87 -17.28
CA GLU A 162 16.45 19.20 -17.72
C GLU A 162 15.06 19.54 -17.17
N LYS A 163 14.14 18.57 -17.14
CA LYS A 163 12.82 18.72 -16.51
C LYS A 163 12.95 19.08 -15.03
N LEU A 164 13.80 18.37 -14.28
CA LEU A 164 14.06 18.68 -12.87
C LEU A 164 14.67 20.07 -12.67
N GLU A 165 15.59 20.48 -13.55
CA GLU A 165 16.17 21.82 -13.46
C GLU A 165 15.15 22.92 -13.80
N ALA A 166 14.27 22.68 -14.78
CA ALA A 166 13.17 23.57 -15.09
C ALA A 166 12.20 23.71 -13.91
N LEU A 167 11.80 22.59 -13.28
CA LEU A 167 10.96 22.60 -12.08
C LEU A 167 11.59 23.40 -10.94
N ARG A 168 12.91 23.25 -10.74
CA ARG A 168 13.65 23.99 -9.70
C ARG A 168 13.72 25.48 -10.03
N ARG A 169 14.09 25.83 -11.26
CA ARG A 169 14.22 27.21 -11.72
C ARG A 169 12.90 27.96 -11.65
N ASN A 170 11.79 27.28 -11.93
CA ASN A 170 10.44 27.84 -11.85
C ASN A 170 9.90 27.87 -10.40
N GLY A 171 10.67 27.44 -9.40
CA GLY A 171 10.29 27.50 -8.00
C GLY A 171 9.29 26.42 -7.56
N TYR A 172 9.04 25.41 -8.38
CA TYR A 172 8.14 24.31 -8.03
C TYR A 172 8.76 23.30 -7.07
N ILE A 173 10.09 23.15 -7.12
CA ILE A 173 10.84 22.26 -6.22
C ILE A 173 12.07 22.96 -5.65
N SER A 174 12.43 22.61 -4.42
CA SER A 174 13.70 22.99 -3.79
C SER A 174 14.87 22.18 -4.34
N GLY A 175 16.10 22.65 -4.08
CA GLY A 175 17.31 21.88 -4.41
C GLY A 175 17.37 20.50 -3.74
N LYS A 176 16.85 20.39 -2.51
CA LYS A 176 16.73 19.11 -1.79
C LYS A 176 15.73 18.17 -2.48
N GLN A 177 14.56 18.68 -2.86
CA GLN A 177 13.57 17.90 -3.62
C GLN A 177 14.11 17.45 -4.98
N LYS A 178 14.87 18.30 -5.67
CA LYS A 178 15.54 17.90 -6.92
C LYS A 178 16.40 16.64 -6.73
N GLY A 179 17.21 16.58 -5.67
CA GLY A 179 18.05 15.41 -5.37
C GLY A 179 17.24 14.14 -5.13
N MET A 180 16.15 14.24 -4.35
CA MET A 180 15.26 13.10 -4.09
C MET A 180 14.53 12.63 -5.36
N LEU A 181 14.05 13.55 -6.18
CA LEU A 181 13.36 13.22 -7.44
C LEU A 181 14.32 12.64 -8.48
N GLN A 182 15.59 13.04 -8.48
CA GLN A 182 16.61 12.42 -9.33
C GLN A 182 16.79 10.94 -8.97
N ILE A 183 16.85 10.60 -7.68
CA ILE A 183 16.92 9.21 -7.22
C ILE A 183 15.72 8.40 -7.71
N LEU A 184 14.51 8.97 -7.62
CA LEU A 184 13.29 8.34 -8.14
C LEU A 184 13.37 8.07 -9.65
N ILE A 185 13.84 9.04 -10.43
CA ILE A 185 14.03 8.90 -11.89
C ILE A 185 15.04 7.79 -12.20
N ASP A 186 16.16 7.76 -11.47
CA ASP A 186 17.23 6.79 -11.69
C ASP A 186 16.74 5.37 -11.35
N ALA A 187 15.98 5.21 -10.27
CA ALA A 187 15.36 3.96 -9.86
C ALA A 187 14.31 3.47 -10.87
N GLY A 188 13.40 4.35 -11.32
CA GLY A 188 12.43 4.00 -12.36
C GLY A 188 13.10 3.65 -13.70
N SER A 189 14.20 4.32 -14.05
CA SER A 189 15.01 3.99 -15.23
C SER A 189 15.75 2.66 -15.07
N ALA A 190 16.22 2.34 -13.87
CA ALA A 190 16.82 1.05 -13.54
C ALA A 190 15.81 -0.09 -13.71
N ALA A 191 14.59 0.09 -13.21
CA ALA A 191 13.50 -0.86 -13.38
C ALA A 191 13.14 -1.07 -14.86
N ALA A 192 12.95 0.03 -15.61
CA ALA A 192 12.55 -0.01 -17.02
C ALA A 192 13.58 -0.67 -17.95
N HIS A 193 14.86 -0.32 -17.80
CA HIS A 193 15.89 -0.64 -18.80
C HIS A 193 16.91 -1.67 -18.33
N ARG A 194 17.07 -1.85 -17.02
CA ARG A 194 18.08 -2.74 -16.44
C ARG A 194 17.47 -3.91 -15.66
N GLY A 195 16.15 -3.99 -15.56
CA GLY A 195 15.45 -5.04 -14.82
C GLY A 195 15.69 -5.00 -13.31
N TRP A 196 16.11 -3.86 -12.77
CA TRP A 196 16.26 -3.71 -11.32
C TRP A 196 14.88 -3.82 -10.64
N LYS A 197 14.75 -4.77 -9.72
CA LYS A 197 13.53 -5.01 -8.95
C LYS A 197 13.68 -4.32 -7.58
N PRO A 198 12.94 -3.23 -7.30
CA PRO A 198 13.00 -2.61 -5.99
C PRO A 198 12.48 -3.57 -4.92
N GLU A 199 13.14 -3.55 -3.77
CA GLU A 199 12.58 -4.07 -2.54
C GLU A 199 11.39 -3.20 -2.09
N ARG A 200 10.56 -3.74 -1.21
CA ARG A 200 9.34 -3.06 -0.76
C ARG A 200 9.60 -1.70 -0.14
N GLN A 201 10.64 -1.59 0.70
CA GLN A 201 11.01 -0.33 1.35
C GLN A 201 11.52 0.71 0.34
N GLU A 202 12.26 0.27 -0.68
CA GLU A 202 12.72 1.13 -1.76
C GLU A 202 11.54 1.65 -2.59
N LEU A 203 10.59 0.78 -2.92
CA LEU A 203 9.37 1.18 -3.64
C LEU A 203 8.50 2.13 -2.80
N SER A 204 8.33 1.88 -1.51
CA SER A 204 7.62 2.79 -0.59
C SER A 204 8.27 4.18 -0.61
N THR A 205 9.61 4.23 -0.53
CA THR A 205 10.36 5.49 -0.59
C THR A 205 10.14 6.22 -1.91
N MET A 206 10.09 5.51 -3.05
CA MET A 206 9.78 6.13 -4.34
C MET A 206 8.37 6.73 -4.36
N ILE A 207 7.38 6.01 -3.84
CA ILE A 207 6.00 6.46 -3.77
C ILE A 207 5.90 7.71 -2.87
N GLU A 208 6.54 7.70 -1.70
CA GLU A 208 6.55 8.85 -0.77
C GLU A 208 7.17 10.12 -1.39
N ILE A 209 8.28 9.98 -2.14
CA ILE A 209 8.91 11.11 -2.84
C ILE A 209 7.95 11.71 -3.88
N LEU A 210 7.26 10.86 -4.64
CA LEU A 210 6.29 11.28 -5.65
C LEU A 210 5.07 11.94 -4.99
N GLU A 211 4.50 11.29 -3.98
CA GLU A 211 3.36 11.77 -3.19
C GLU A 211 3.62 13.16 -2.61
N ALA A 212 4.80 13.37 -2.03
CA ALA A 212 5.18 14.65 -1.46
C ALA A 212 5.13 15.78 -2.50
N LEU A 213 5.58 15.52 -3.72
CA LEU A 213 5.50 16.49 -4.82
C LEU A 213 4.05 16.72 -5.27
N ILE A 214 3.29 15.65 -5.51
CA ILE A 214 1.90 15.75 -5.99
C ILE A 214 1.04 16.51 -4.99
N ARG A 215 1.09 16.13 -3.71
CA ARG A 215 0.29 16.74 -2.66
C ARG A 215 0.60 18.23 -2.54
N ASP A 216 1.88 18.58 -2.53
CA ASP A 216 2.35 19.95 -2.41
C ASP A 216 1.88 20.84 -3.56
N ARG A 217 1.95 20.33 -4.80
CA ARG A 217 1.64 21.13 -5.99
C ARG A 217 0.16 21.18 -6.36
N PHE A 218 -0.60 20.11 -6.11
CA PHE A 218 -1.98 20.00 -6.60
C PHE A 218 -3.04 20.01 -5.49
N VAL A 219 -2.69 19.70 -4.24
CA VAL A 219 -3.70 19.49 -3.18
C VAL A 219 -3.57 20.47 -2.02
N LEU A 220 -2.36 20.72 -1.51
CA LEU A 220 -2.15 21.56 -0.32
C LEU A 220 -2.71 22.98 -0.47
N GLY A 221 -2.66 23.56 -1.66
CA GLY A 221 -3.22 24.90 -1.91
C GLY A 221 -4.74 24.96 -1.71
N ALA A 222 -5.47 23.90 -2.10
CA ALA A 222 -6.90 23.81 -1.88
C ALA A 222 -7.22 23.58 -0.39
N ASP A 223 -6.45 22.71 0.28
CA ASP A 223 -6.56 22.44 1.71
C ASP A 223 -6.33 23.70 2.55
N ALA A 224 -5.30 24.47 2.21
CA ALA A 224 -4.97 25.72 2.91
C ALA A 224 -6.08 26.77 2.78
N LYS A 225 -6.70 26.91 1.60
CA LYS A 225 -7.86 27.81 1.40
C LYS A 225 -9.09 27.36 2.21
N ARG A 226 -9.34 26.05 2.28
CA ARG A 226 -10.43 25.50 3.12
C ARG A 226 -10.17 25.77 4.61
N LEU A 227 -8.92 25.62 5.04
CA LEU A 227 -8.50 25.94 6.41
C LEU A 227 -8.70 27.44 6.69
N GLU A 228 -8.21 28.33 5.83
CA GLU A 228 -8.36 29.78 5.97
C GLU A 228 -9.83 30.20 6.15
N ALA A 229 -10.73 29.63 5.35
CA ALA A 229 -12.17 29.90 5.46
C ALA A 229 -12.80 29.42 6.78
N SER A 230 -12.19 28.44 7.46
CA SER A 230 -12.65 27.91 8.74
C SER A 230 -12.10 28.67 9.96
N ILE A 231 -11.07 29.51 9.79
CA ILE A 231 -10.47 30.27 10.89
C ILE A 231 -11.43 31.39 11.32
N PRO A 232 -11.89 31.42 12.59
CA PRO A 232 -12.74 32.50 13.07
C PRO A 232 -12.07 33.87 12.98
N SER A 233 -12.85 34.90 12.61
CA SER A 233 -12.35 36.28 12.56
C SER A 233 -11.84 36.73 13.93
N LYS A 234 -10.65 37.36 13.97
CA LYS A 234 -10.11 37.93 15.22
C LYS A 234 -11.13 38.89 15.85
N GLN A 235 -11.47 38.67 17.11
CA GLN A 235 -12.22 39.64 17.90
C GLN A 235 -11.41 40.93 17.96
N LYS A 236 -12.00 42.04 17.53
CA LYS A 236 -11.40 43.36 17.72
C LYS A 236 -11.42 43.64 19.23
N THR A 237 -10.25 43.65 19.85
CA THR A 237 -10.09 44.26 21.17
C THR A 237 -10.39 45.74 21.02
N SER A 238 -11.53 46.17 21.58
CA SER A 238 -11.84 47.58 21.78
C SER A 238 -10.89 48.12 22.85
N SER A 239 -9.89 48.88 22.43
CA SER A 239 -9.05 49.70 23.30
C SER A 239 -9.46 51.16 23.16
#